data_AF-A0A6V8KZR8-F1
#
_entry.id   AF-A0A6V8KZR8-F1
#
_cell.length_a   1.000
_cell.length_b   1.000
_cell.length_c   1.000
_cell.angle_alpha   90.00
_cell.angle_beta   90.00
_cell.angle_gamma   90.00
#
_symmetry.space_group_name_H-M   'P 1'
#
loop_
_entity.id
_entity.type
_entity.pdbx_description
1 polymer ?
#
loop_
_entity_poly.entity_id
_entity_poly.type
_entity_poly.pdbx_seq_one_letter_code
_entity_poly.pdbx_strand_id
1 'polypeptide(L)'
;MVGSWRVTSHEEEVPVEGRGKVKFTGGDGATLQLNADGTGEFDYKSGTEYLGDLSGQEVRLEVSGKMTYHFTARKGTLSITDVESTASGKLYFDNEQYGDSQPLNAEDDTSTYTCSANELTQKTFLFTTRFERVS
;
A
#
# COMPACT_ATOMS: atom_id res chain seq x y z
N MET A 1 -17.60 -2.11 4.50
CA MET A 1 -16.30 -1.40 4.31
C MET A 1 -15.72 -0.94 5.63
N VAL A 2 -16.41 -0.14 6.46
CA VAL A 2 -15.95 0.17 7.84
C VAL A 2 -15.58 -1.11 8.61
N GLY A 3 -14.41 -1.12 9.23
CA GLY A 3 -13.84 -2.27 9.93
C GLY A 3 -12.32 -2.37 9.75
N SER A 4 -11.76 -3.43 10.33
CA SER A 4 -10.34 -3.78 10.22
C SER A 4 -10.13 -4.79 9.10
N TRP A 5 -9.07 -4.58 8.33
CA TRP A 5 -8.72 -5.37 7.17
C TRP A 5 -7.21 -5.66 7.18
N ARG A 6 -6.83 -6.83 6.69
CA ARG A 6 -5.43 -7.23 6.46
C ARG A 6 -5.21 -7.33 4.96
N VAL A 7 -4.13 -6.74 4.46
CA VAL A 7 -3.69 -6.93 3.07
C VAL A 7 -3.32 -8.39 2.87
N THR A 8 -3.84 -9.01 1.83
CA THR A 8 -3.47 -10.38 1.40
C THR A 8 -2.66 -10.39 0.12
N SER A 9 -2.82 -9.36 -0.72
CA SER A 9 -1.99 -9.14 -1.89
C SER A 9 -2.01 -7.67 -2.29
N HIS A 10 -0.87 -7.15 -2.67
CA HIS A 10 -0.71 -5.87 -3.32
C HIS A 10 0.13 -6.06 -4.59
N GLU A 11 -0.21 -5.33 -5.64
CA GLU A 11 0.56 -5.25 -6.87
C GLU A 11 0.60 -3.78 -7.31
N GLU A 12 1.79 -3.26 -7.60
CA GLU A 12 1.99 -1.88 -8.07
C GLU A 12 3.23 -1.75 -8.97
N GLU A 13 3.17 -0.90 -10.00
CA GLU A 13 4.35 -0.50 -10.77
C GLU A 13 4.96 0.79 -10.22
N VAL A 14 6.19 0.69 -9.70
CA VAL A 14 6.90 1.82 -9.11
C VAL A 14 8.13 2.18 -9.96
N PRO A 15 8.30 3.45 -10.36
CA PRO A 15 9.55 3.90 -10.97
C PRO A 15 10.66 3.96 -9.91
N VAL A 16 11.77 3.29 -10.17
CA VAL A 16 13.00 3.37 -9.40
C VAL A 16 13.99 4.26 -10.15
N GLU A 17 14.42 5.34 -9.49
CA GLU A 17 15.32 6.34 -10.08
C GLU A 17 16.61 5.68 -10.61
N GLY A 18 16.96 6.03 -11.86
CA GLY A 18 18.15 5.48 -12.53
C GLY A 18 18.09 4.00 -12.91
N ARG A 19 16.98 3.29 -12.63
CA ARG A 19 16.86 1.83 -12.82
C ARG A 19 15.66 1.41 -13.68
N GLY A 20 14.62 2.22 -13.76
CA GLY A 20 13.42 1.93 -14.57
C GLY A 20 12.22 1.58 -13.70
N LYS A 21 11.20 0.93 -14.28
CA LYS A 21 10.00 0.53 -13.54
C LYS A 21 10.15 -0.87 -12.99
N VAL A 22 9.78 -1.05 -11.72
CA VAL A 22 9.72 -2.36 -11.06
C VAL A 22 8.28 -2.65 -10.72
N LYS A 23 7.81 -3.85 -11.07
CA LYS A 23 6.51 -4.35 -10.63
C LYS A 23 6.68 -5.01 -9.27
N PHE A 24 6.18 -4.38 -8.23
CA PHE A 24 6.21 -4.90 -6.88
C PHE A 24 4.96 -5.72 -6.57
N THR A 25 5.14 -6.79 -5.84
CA THR A 25 4.07 -7.64 -5.30
C THR A 25 4.34 -7.96 -3.84
N GLY A 26 3.31 -8.14 -3.02
CA GLY A 26 3.49 -8.49 -1.60
C GLY A 26 2.53 -7.74 -0.70
N GLY A 27 3.04 -7.14 0.37
CA GLY A 27 2.22 -6.33 1.28
C GLY A 27 1.48 -7.13 2.36
N ASP A 28 1.61 -8.45 2.39
CA ASP A 28 0.89 -9.29 3.35
C ASP A 28 1.26 -8.90 4.80
N GLY A 29 0.22 -8.80 5.64
CA GLY A 29 0.38 -8.42 7.05
C GLY A 29 0.26 -6.92 7.35
N ALA A 30 0.32 -6.05 6.33
CA ALA A 30 -0.10 -4.66 6.52
C ALA A 30 -1.61 -4.61 6.83
N THR A 31 -2.02 -3.64 7.65
CA THR A 31 -3.40 -3.53 8.11
C THR A 31 -4.04 -2.22 7.71
N LEU A 32 -5.30 -2.29 7.32
CA LEU A 32 -6.14 -1.15 7.00
C LEU A 32 -7.29 -1.07 8.01
N GLN A 33 -7.41 0.07 8.69
CA GLN A 33 -8.54 0.40 9.54
C GLN A 33 -9.38 1.48 8.87
N LEU A 34 -10.70 1.26 8.78
CA LEU A 34 -11.65 2.22 8.25
C LEU A 34 -12.75 2.47 9.29
N ASN A 35 -12.85 3.70 9.77
CA ASN A 35 -13.76 4.07 10.86
C ASN A 35 -15.08 4.65 10.33
N ALA A 36 -16.12 4.59 11.17
CA ALA A 36 -17.46 5.05 10.80
C ALA A 36 -17.57 6.58 10.65
N ASP A 37 -16.63 7.32 11.22
CA ASP A 37 -16.53 8.77 11.11
C ASP A 37 -15.86 9.25 9.81
N GLY A 38 -15.41 8.32 8.96
CA GLY A 38 -14.72 8.64 7.71
C GLY A 38 -13.21 8.78 7.86
N THR A 39 -12.60 8.41 8.99
CA THR A 39 -11.13 8.34 9.13
C THR A 39 -10.59 6.95 8.77
N GLY A 40 -9.40 6.90 8.19
CA GLY A 40 -8.70 5.65 7.85
C GLY A 40 -7.24 5.66 8.30
N GLU A 41 -6.71 4.48 8.60
CA GLU A 41 -5.29 4.24 8.89
C GLU A 41 -4.82 3.03 8.06
N PHE A 42 -3.70 3.20 7.35
CA PHE A 42 -2.97 2.09 6.75
C PHE A 42 -1.63 1.94 7.50
N ASP A 43 -1.39 0.78 8.09
CA ASP A 43 -0.25 0.49 8.95
C ASP A 43 0.60 -0.62 8.35
N TYR A 44 1.79 -0.24 7.85
CA TYR A 44 2.82 -1.13 7.31
C TYR A 44 3.65 -1.81 8.41
N LYS A 45 3.28 -1.63 9.68
CA LYS A 45 3.97 -2.18 10.85
C LYS A 45 5.44 -1.76 10.88
N SER A 46 6.31 -2.62 11.38
CA SER A 46 7.76 -2.39 11.47
C SER A 46 8.51 -2.63 10.16
N GLY A 47 7.84 -3.14 9.11
CA GLY A 47 8.51 -3.57 7.88
C GLY A 47 7.64 -4.57 7.11
N THR A 48 6.79 -4.06 6.24
CA THR A 48 6.04 -4.85 5.27
C THR A 48 6.88 -4.97 4.00
N GLU A 49 7.02 -6.19 3.48
CA GLU A 49 7.86 -6.46 2.32
C GLU A 49 7.07 -6.56 1.02
N TYR A 50 7.71 -6.03 -0.02
CA TYR A 50 7.27 -6.11 -1.40
C TYR A 50 8.45 -6.59 -2.25
N LEU A 51 8.18 -7.52 -3.15
CA LEU A 51 9.17 -8.18 -4.01
C LEU A 51 8.91 -7.83 -5.46
N GLY A 52 9.97 -7.60 -6.20
CA GLY A 52 9.97 -7.38 -7.64
C GLY A 52 11.20 -7.99 -8.29
N ASP A 53 11.19 -7.99 -9.62
CA ASP A 53 12.34 -8.36 -10.45
C ASP A 53 12.68 -7.18 -11.36
N LEU A 54 13.98 -6.92 -11.51
CA LEU A 54 14.47 -5.99 -12.51
C LEU A 54 15.60 -6.63 -13.31
N SER A 55 15.26 -7.16 -14.49
CA SER A 55 16.22 -7.80 -15.41
C SER A 55 16.94 -9.00 -14.80
N GLY A 56 16.22 -9.83 -14.01
CA GLY A 56 16.78 -11.00 -13.33
C GLY A 56 17.47 -10.69 -12.01
N GLN A 57 17.43 -9.43 -11.56
CA GLN A 57 17.90 -9.01 -10.25
C GLN A 57 16.73 -8.94 -9.27
N GLU A 58 16.89 -9.54 -8.09
CA GLU A 58 15.87 -9.46 -7.04
C GLU A 58 15.82 -8.04 -6.47
N VAL A 59 14.64 -7.46 -6.46
CA VAL A 59 14.39 -6.15 -5.86
C VAL A 59 13.42 -6.31 -4.71
N ARG A 60 13.81 -5.86 -3.52
CA ARG A 60 12.95 -5.88 -2.33
C ARG A 60 12.73 -4.45 -1.83
N LEU A 61 11.48 -4.10 -1.61
CA LEU A 61 11.06 -2.85 -0.98
C LEU A 61 10.49 -3.18 0.40
N GLU A 62 11.09 -2.61 1.44
CA GLU A 62 10.59 -2.70 2.82
C GLU A 62 9.95 -1.37 3.18
N VAL A 63 8.66 -1.39 3.53
CA VAL A 63 7.92 -0.20 3.96
C VAL A 63 7.57 -0.33 5.43
N SER A 64 7.85 0.69 6.23
CA SER A 64 7.54 0.73 7.66
C SER A 64 6.83 2.02 8.01
N GLY A 65 5.98 2.00 9.05
CA GLY A 65 5.24 3.18 9.52
C GLY A 65 3.79 3.18 9.05
N LYS A 66 3.16 4.36 9.10
CA LYS A 66 1.70 4.49 8.94
C LYS A 66 1.30 5.66 8.07
N MET A 67 0.13 5.53 7.47
CA MET A 67 -0.60 6.61 6.80
C MET A 67 -1.96 6.80 7.45
N THR A 68 -2.36 8.04 7.65
CA THR A 68 -3.71 8.42 8.11
C THR A 68 -4.36 9.35 7.11
N TYR A 69 -5.68 9.27 6.98
CA TYR A 69 -6.43 10.05 5.99
C TYR A 69 -7.92 10.12 6.33
N HIS A 70 -8.63 11.06 5.71
CA HIS A 70 -10.08 10.99 5.58
C HIS A 70 -10.47 10.19 4.33
N PHE A 71 -11.59 9.48 4.37
CA PHE A 71 -12.08 8.73 3.23
C PHE A 71 -13.58 8.92 3.00
N THR A 72 -13.98 8.85 1.74
CA THR A 72 -15.38 8.71 1.32
C THR A 72 -15.52 7.55 0.34
N ALA A 73 -16.49 6.68 0.59
CA ALA A 73 -16.81 5.56 -0.29
C ALA A 73 -18.24 5.64 -0.81
N ARG A 74 -18.41 5.86 -2.13
CA ARG A 74 -19.73 6.00 -2.77
C ARG A 74 -19.68 5.41 -4.17
N LYS A 75 -20.72 4.63 -4.53
CA LYS A 75 -20.92 4.08 -5.90
C LYS A 75 -19.68 3.34 -6.48
N GLY A 76 -18.96 2.57 -5.65
CA GLY A 76 -17.78 1.83 -6.08
C GLY A 76 -16.50 2.67 -6.22
N THR A 77 -16.53 3.93 -5.79
CA THR A 77 -15.37 4.83 -5.74
C THR A 77 -15.00 5.11 -4.29
N LEU A 78 -13.71 4.99 -3.97
CA LEU A 78 -13.11 5.35 -2.70
C LEU A 78 -12.14 6.52 -2.94
N SER A 79 -12.42 7.66 -2.32
CA SER A 79 -11.52 8.82 -2.33
C SER A 79 -10.90 8.98 -0.95
N ILE A 80 -9.61 9.25 -0.91
CA ILE A 80 -8.86 9.61 0.30
C ILE A 80 -8.38 11.07 0.20
N THR A 81 -8.43 11.79 1.31
CA THR A 81 -7.98 13.19 1.41
C THR A 81 -7.28 13.45 2.74
N ASP A 82 -6.57 14.57 2.84
CA ASP A 82 -5.82 14.98 4.04
C ASP A 82 -4.84 13.88 4.47
N VAL A 83 -4.12 13.32 3.50
CA VAL A 83 -3.20 12.23 3.75
C VAL A 83 -1.99 12.72 4.54
N GLU A 84 -1.76 12.11 5.70
CA GLU A 84 -0.56 12.27 6.51
C GLU A 84 0.20 10.95 6.54
N SER A 85 1.52 11.01 6.35
CA SER A 85 2.37 9.82 6.30
C SER A 85 3.55 9.94 7.24
N THR A 86 3.73 8.90 8.05
CA THR A 86 4.96 8.61 8.79
C THR A 86 5.73 7.44 8.18
N ALA A 87 5.23 6.92 7.05
CA ALA A 87 5.79 5.75 6.42
C ALA A 87 7.09 6.08 5.67
N SER A 88 7.98 5.10 5.60
CA SER A 88 9.24 5.19 4.86
C SER A 88 9.52 3.89 4.12
N GLY A 89 10.14 4.00 2.96
CA GLY A 89 10.59 2.87 2.14
C GLY A 89 12.11 2.71 2.15
N LYS A 90 12.57 1.46 2.19
CA LYS A 90 13.96 1.07 1.94
C LYS A 90 14.01 0.10 0.78
N LEU A 91 14.88 0.38 -0.17
CA LEU A 91 15.07 -0.46 -1.36
C LEU A 91 16.30 -1.34 -1.18
N TYR A 92 16.20 -2.58 -1.64
CA TYR A 92 17.28 -3.55 -1.64
C TYR A 92 17.40 -4.19 -3.02
N PHE A 93 18.63 -4.41 -3.47
CA PHE A 93 18.96 -5.18 -4.66
C PHE A 93 19.85 -6.33 -4.27
N ASP A 94 19.47 -7.56 -4.59
CA ASP A 94 20.18 -8.79 -4.17
C ASP A 94 20.56 -8.78 -2.68
N ASN A 95 19.63 -8.32 -1.84
CA ASN A 95 19.77 -8.15 -0.38
C ASN A 95 20.75 -7.07 0.12
N GLU A 96 21.33 -6.26 -0.78
CA GLU A 96 22.08 -5.06 -0.40
C GLU A 96 21.19 -3.82 -0.42
N GLN A 97 21.23 -3.00 0.64
CA GLN A 97 20.43 -1.78 0.69
C GLN A 97 20.93 -0.78 -0.36
N TYR A 98 20.00 -0.27 -1.16
CA TYR A 98 20.25 0.73 -2.17
C TYR A 98 19.79 2.11 -1.71
N GLY A 99 20.76 3.00 -1.51
CA GLY A 99 20.53 4.35 -1.03
C GLY A 99 20.03 4.41 0.42
N ASP A 100 19.62 5.60 0.83
CA ASP A 100 19.04 5.84 2.15
C ASP A 100 17.54 5.55 2.16
N SER A 101 17.00 5.29 3.36
CA SER A 101 15.55 5.23 3.58
C SER A 101 14.89 6.53 3.14
N GLN A 102 13.83 6.43 2.34
CA GLN A 102 13.09 7.60 1.84
C GLN A 102 11.71 7.68 2.51
N PRO A 103 11.21 8.89 2.86
CA PRO A 103 9.82 9.06 3.24
C PRO A 103 8.88 8.60 2.11
N LEU A 104 7.81 7.90 2.47
CA LEU A 104 6.74 7.55 1.55
C LEU A 104 5.75 8.71 1.51
N ASN A 105 5.93 9.56 0.50
CA ASN A 105 5.03 10.69 0.25
C ASN A 105 3.75 10.16 -0.41
N ALA A 106 2.72 9.98 0.40
CA ALA A 106 1.40 9.65 -0.10
C ALA A 106 0.58 10.93 -0.32
N GLU A 107 -0.23 10.94 -1.37
CA GLU A 107 -1.06 12.06 -1.78
C GLU A 107 -2.54 11.66 -1.73
N ASP A 108 -3.41 12.67 -1.75
CA ASP A 108 -4.85 12.49 -1.97
C ASP A 108 -5.08 11.71 -3.28
N ASP A 109 -5.93 10.68 -3.23
CA ASP A 109 -6.13 9.78 -4.36
C ASP A 109 -7.57 9.27 -4.45
N THR A 110 -7.94 8.77 -5.62
CA THR A 110 -9.23 8.12 -5.86
C THR A 110 -9.05 6.78 -6.56
N SER A 111 -9.60 5.75 -5.92
CA SER A 111 -9.59 4.37 -6.41
C SER A 111 -11.00 3.85 -6.66
N THR A 112 -11.07 2.80 -7.49
CA THR A 112 -12.26 1.94 -7.55
C THR A 112 -12.16 0.90 -6.44
N TYR A 113 -13.31 0.50 -5.88
CA TYR A 113 -13.34 -0.56 -4.88
C TYR A 113 -14.53 -1.50 -5.05
N THR A 114 -14.33 -2.76 -4.64
CA THR A 114 -15.39 -3.72 -4.36
C THR A 114 -15.29 -4.16 -2.91
N CYS A 115 -16.43 -4.34 -2.24
CA CYS A 115 -16.46 -4.76 -0.84
C CYS A 115 -17.56 -5.78 -0.65
N SER A 116 -17.19 -6.97 -0.19
CA SER A 116 -18.10 -7.99 0.32
C SER A 116 -18.04 -8.01 1.86
N ALA A 117 -18.63 -9.03 2.50
CA ALA A 117 -18.56 -9.20 3.95
C ALA A 117 -17.11 -9.37 4.43
N ASN A 118 -16.31 -10.16 3.70
CA ASN A 118 -14.98 -10.60 4.15
C ASN A 118 -13.84 -10.15 3.23
N GLU A 119 -14.14 -9.62 2.04
CA GLU A 119 -13.13 -9.19 1.07
C GLU A 119 -13.34 -7.72 0.72
N LEU A 120 -12.24 -6.98 0.64
CA LEU A 120 -12.16 -5.66 0.05
C LEU A 120 -11.10 -5.70 -1.06
N THR A 121 -11.41 -5.13 -2.22
CA THR A 121 -10.42 -4.87 -3.26
C THR A 121 -10.43 -3.38 -3.55
N GLN A 122 -9.25 -2.77 -3.61
CA GLN A 122 -9.02 -1.41 -4.08
C GLN A 122 -8.16 -1.45 -5.33
N LYS A 123 -8.45 -0.60 -6.30
CA LYS A 123 -7.73 -0.56 -7.57
C LYS A 123 -7.67 0.84 -8.14
N THR A 124 -6.46 1.24 -8.55
CA THR A 124 -6.18 2.42 -9.38
C THR A 124 -5.62 1.95 -10.73
N PHE A 125 -5.04 2.88 -11.50
CA PHE A 125 -4.24 2.52 -12.68
C PHE A 125 -2.84 2.04 -12.31
N LEU A 126 -2.34 2.38 -11.11
CA LEU A 126 -1.00 2.02 -10.63
C LEU A 126 -1.00 0.73 -9.83
N PHE A 127 -2.03 0.52 -9.00
CA PHE A 127 -2.04 -0.59 -8.05
C PHE A 127 -3.36 -1.36 -8.00
N THR A 128 -3.27 -2.59 -7.51
CA THR A 128 -4.41 -3.37 -7.00
C THR A 128 -4.05 -3.96 -5.65
N THR A 129 -4.88 -3.70 -4.64
CA THR A 129 -4.72 -4.25 -3.29
C THR A 129 -5.96 -5.05 -2.91
N ARG A 130 -5.74 -6.26 -2.41
CA ARG A 130 -6.78 -7.12 -1.84
C ARG A 130 -6.59 -7.22 -0.34
N PHE A 131 -7.72 -7.27 0.35
CA PHE A 131 -7.77 -7.36 1.79
C PHE A 131 -8.79 -8.40 2.23
N GLU A 132 -8.49 -9.03 3.36
CA GLU A 132 -9.43 -9.85 4.11
C GLU A 132 -9.82 -9.14 5.40
N ARG A 133 -11.08 -9.31 5.80
CA ARG A 133 -11.58 -8.75 7.07
C ARG A 133 -10.92 -9.45 8.25
N VAL A 134 -10.45 -8.67 9.21
CA VAL A 134 -9.99 -9.19 10.50
C VAL A 134 -11.23 -9.39 11.38
N SER A 135 -11.39 -10.61 11.89
CA SER A 135 -12.49 -11.04 12.76
C SER A 135 -12.43 -10.43 14.16
#